data_AF-A0A158QZG7-F1
#
_entry.id   AF-A0A158QZG7-F1
#
_cell.length_a   1.000
_cell.length_b   1.000
_cell.length_c   1.000
_cell.angle_alpha   90.00
_cell.angle_beta   90.00
_cell.angle_gamma   90.00
#
_symmetry.space_group_name_H-M   'P 1'
#
loop_
_entity.id
_entity.type
_entity.pdbx_description
1 polymer ?
#
loop_
_entity_poly.entity_id
_entity_poly.type
_entity_poly.pdbx_seq_one_letter_code
_entity_poly.pdbx_strand_id
1 'polypeptide(L)'
;MSFSQVITLKKNKGPKNPWGPDMQEIKFKTKNIGKTLNVKIYVDGRYEPPLDLPRQPTKSNDTLEINHVTTAPGEHIVAFLVRSPTRSYGFHYESSPIAHKVKTAHSKQTDTFYFLVKRKSSQRAIFDTSIGGLIFSDKFLQIATYLPSNALYGFGENSHQSLQHDFSRYTTWGMFARDEHPHYSALNTNNLYGVHPFYMIMEPDGCAHGVFIHNTNAQEITTAPGPALIYRTIGGNIDLFFFPGPTPEEVIQQYLALIGKPVMPAYWALGFQLSRWMYNDLFEMKRIVARNMQAGIPLETVVADIDYMDRYKDFTVGPKYEGLGEYVKQLHSWNMRSILIYDPAIQVDYGTFERGIKSSRVLGGLRVRREWGNEWRRR
;
A
#
# COMPACT_ATOMS: atom_id res chain seq x y z
N MET A 1 17.06 -17.75 -19.15
CA MET A 1 17.54 -17.51 -17.77
C MET A 1 17.75 -16.02 -17.60
N SER A 2 16.96 -15.34 -16.75
CA SER A 2 17.09 -13.90 -16.54
C SER A 2 18.20 -13.65 -15.53
N PHE A 3 19.35 -13.14 -15.95
CA PHE A 3 20.39 -12.69 -15.04
C PHE A 3 19.84 -11.54 -14.20
N SER A 4 19.68 -11.74 -12.88
CA SER A 4 19.38 -10.63 -11.97
C SER A 4 20.69 -9.91 -11.65
N GLN A 5 20.96 -8.81 -12.34
CA GLN A 5 22.12 -7.99 -12.02
C GLN A 5 21.82 -7.19 -10.74
N VAL A 6 22.70 -7.31 -9.76
CA VAL A 6 22.68 -6.46 -8.56
C VAL A 6 23.71 -5.36 -8.78
N ILE A 7 23.28 -4.12 -8.60
CA ILE A 7 24.09 -2.91 -8.74
C ILE A 7 24.25 -2.30 -7.36
N THR A 8 25.49 -2.04 -6.96
CA THR A 8 25.78 -1.26 -5.75
C THR A 8 25.77 0.22 -6.09
N LEU A 9 25.04 1.00 -5.28
CA LEU A 9 24.92 2.45 -5.40
C LEU A 9 25.50 3.10 -4.15
N LYS A 10 26.37 4.11 -4.34
CA LYS A 10 27.01 4.86 -3.26
C LYS A 10 26.42 6.24 -3.10
N LYS A 11 26.22 6.68 -1.85
CA LYS A 11 25.68 8.02 -1.56
C LYS A 11 26.61 9.07 -2.17
N ASN A 12 26.06 9.97 -2.98
CA ASN A 12 26.85 11.06 -3.55
C ASN A 12 27.09 12.18 -2.50
N LYS A 13 27.96 13.14 -2.83
CA LYS A 13 28.21 14.34 -2.02
C LYS A 13 27.07 15.38 -2.07
N GLY A 14 25.92 15.02 -2.65
CA GLY A 14 24.70 15.80 -2.61
C GLY A 14 24.19 15.99 -1.17
N PRO A 15 23.11 16.75 -0.97
CA PRO A 15 22.71 17.16 0.36
C PRO A 15 22.35 15.96 1.23
N LYS A 16 22.51 16.16 2.54
CA LYS A 16 22.20 15.16 3.56
C LYS A 16 20.72 15.17 3.85
N ASN A 17 20.16 14.00 4.16
CA ASN A 17 18.83 13.90 4.75
C ASN A 17 18.75 14.71 6.07
N PRO A 18 17.73 15.58 6.25
CA PRO A 18 17.55 16.31 7.51
C PRO A 18 17.02 15.45 8.67
N TRP A 19 16.54 14.23 8.42
CA TRP A 19 15.88 13.36 9.40
C TRP A 19 16.73 12.20 9.92
N GLY A 20 18.02 12.12 9.56
CA GLY A 20 18.93 11.08 10.04
C GLY A 20 20.12 10.82 9.10
N PRO A 21 21.06 9.95 9.50
CA PRO A 21 22.18 9.58 8.64
C PRO A 21 21.70 8.84 7.39
N ASP A 22 22.21 9.26 6.22
CA ASP A 22 22.00 8.55 4.97
C ASP A 22 22.73 7.20 4.98
N MET A 23 22.10 6.20 4.36
CA MET A 23 22.78 4.95 4.05
C MET A 23 23.90 5.24 3.04
N GLN A 24 25.12 4.81 3.36
CA GLN A 24 26.28 5.09 2.50
C GLN A 24 26.29 4.23 1.24
N GLU A 25 25.77 3.02 1.35
CA GLU A 25 25.69 2.04 0.27
C GLU A 25 24.29 1.41 0.27
N ILE A 26 23.69 1.33 -0.91
CA ILE A 26 22.41 0.65 -1.15
C ILE A 26 22.54 -0.23 -2.40
N LYS A 27 21.69 -1.25 -2.51
CA LYS A 27 21.67 -2.17 -3.64
C LYS A 27 20.44 -1.93 -4.49
N PHE A 28 20.63 -1.95 -5.81
CA PHE A 28 19.58 -1.92 -6.81
C PHE A 28 19.54 -3.28 -7.52
N LYS A 29 18.36 -3.90 -7.59
CA LYS A 29 18.17 -5.21 -8.19
C LYS A 29 16.90 -5.23 -9.01
N THR A 30 16.93 -5.93 -10.13
CA THR A 30 15.73 -6.24 -10.90
C THR A 30 15.53 -7.73 -11.08
N LYS A 31 14.27 -8.13 -11.23
CA LYS A 31 13.86 -9.52 -11.45
C LYS A 31 12.54 -9.54 -12.20
N ASN A 32 12.37 -10.48 -13.12
CA ASN A 32 11.07 -10.76 -13.73
C ASN A 32 10.37 -11.93 -13.03
N ILE A 33 9.06 -11.80 -12.83
CA ILE A 33 8.16 -12.84 -12.33
C ILE A 33 7.08 -13.03 -13.40
N GLY A 34 7.34 -13.93 -14.36
CA GLY A 34 6.59 -13.94 -15.61
C GLY A 34 6.81 -12.63 -16.37
N LYS A 35 5.74 -11.85 -16.56
CA LYS A 35 5.76 -10.53 -17.22
C LYS A 35 5.80 -9.36 -16.25
N THR A 36 5.67 -9.60 -14.95
CA THR A 36 5.80 -8.59 -13.90
C THR A 36 7.28 -8.27 -13.70
N LEU A 37 7.63 -7.00 -13.85
CA LEU A 37 8.97 -6.49 -13.56
C LEU A 37 9.03 -6.07 -12.10
N ASN A 38 9.96 -6.63 -11.33
CA ASN A 38 10.27 -6.20 -9.97
C ASN A 38 11.56 -5.36 -9.98
N VAL A 39 11.51 -4.23 -9.29
CA VAL A 39 12.65 -3.32 -9.07
C VAL A 39 12.76 -3.06 -7.58
N LYS A 40 13.93 -3.37 -7.01
CA LYS A 40 14.17 -3.27 -5.58
C LYS A 40 15.41 -2.43 -5.27
N ILE A 41 15.25 -1.42 -4.43
CA ILE A 41 16.33 -0.63 -3.82
C ILE A 41 16.34 -0.95 -2.33
N TYR A 42 17.44 -1.49 -1.83
CA TYR A 42 17.48 -2.08 -0.50
C TYR A 42 18.85 -2.06 0.16
N VAL A 43 18.86 -2.29 1.48
CA VAL A 43 20.04 -2.70 2.25
C VAL A 43 19.72 -4.05 2.89
N ASP A 44 20.68 -4.97 2.90
CA ASP A 44 20.51 -6.30 3.50
C ASP A 44 20.14 -6.20 4.99
N GLY A 45 19.27 -7.10 5.45
CA GLY A 45 18.87 -7.17 6.86
C GLY A 45 17.86 -6.13 7.33
N ARG A 46 17.45 -5.17 6.49
CA ARG A 46 16.34 -4.26 6.80
C ARG A 46 15.01 -5.01 6.80
N TYR A 47 14.02 -4.45 7.52
CA TYR A 47 12.66 -4.98 7.58
C TYR A 47 12.07 -5.14 6.17
N GLU A 48 11.53 -6.33 5.93
CA GLU A 48 10.74 -6.69 4.76
C GLU A 48 9.36 -7.12 5.25
N PRO A 49 8.25 -6.72 4.61
CA PRO A 49 6.94 -7.18 5.00
C PRO A 49 6.86 -8.71 5.00
N PRO A 50 6.48 -9.36 6.12
CA PRO A 50 6.41 -10.82 6.22
C PRO A 50 5.11 -11.37 5.61
N LEU A 51 4.72 -10.86 4.44
CA LEU A 51 3.53 -11.28 3.71
C LEU A 51 3.87 -12.46 2.80
N ASP A 52 3.15 -13.56 2.96
CA ASP A 52 3.24 -14.71 2.07
C ASP A 52 2.48 -14.42 0.77
N LEU A 53 3.16 -13.76 -0.16
CA LEU A 53 2.61 -13.43 -1.47
C LEU A 53 2.85 -14.62 -2.43
N PRO A 54 1.80 -15.14 -3.11
CA PRO A 54 1.94 -16.27 -4.03
C PRO A 54 2.96 -16.05 -5.15
N ARG A 55 3.13 -14.79 -5.60
CA ARG A 55 4.11 -14.38 -6.62
C ARG A 55 4.05 -15.24 -7.88
N GLN A 56 2.84 -15.58 -8.31
CA GLN A 56 2.63 -16.42 -9.49
C GLN A 56 3.13 -15.69 -10.74
N PRO A 57 3.87 -16.36 -11.65
CA PRO A 57 4.32 -15.77 -12.90
C PRO A 57 3.15 -15.24 -13.73
N THR A 58 3.22 -13.96 -14.09
CA THR A 58 2.16 -13.31 -14.87
C THR A 58 2.34 -13.51 -16.37
N LYS A 59 1.23 -13.38 -17.11
CA LYS A 59 1.18 -13.39 -18.59
C LYS A 59 0.72 -12.01 -19.08
N SER A 60 1.21 -11.64 -20.26
CA SER A 60 0.91 -10.39 -20.96
C SER A 60 1.44 -10.51 -22.39
N ASN A 61 0.73 -9.89 -23.34
CA ASN A 61 1.21 -9.72 -24.72
C ASN A 61 2.23 -8.58 -24.85
N ASP A 62 2.44 -7.78 -23.79
CA ASP A 62 3.46 -6.76 -23.74
C ASP A 62 4.52 -7.07 -22.67
N THR A 63 5.61 -6.31 -22.66
CA THR A 63 6.71 -6.42 -21.70
C THR A 63 7.21 -5.05 -21.29
N LEU A 64 7.66 -4.97 -20.05
CA LEU A 64 8.39 -3.81 -19.57
C LEU A 64 9.89 -4.11 -19.61
N GLU A 65 10.67 -3.09 -19.94
CA GLU A 65 12.11 -3.11 -19.87
C GLU A 65 12.61 -1.97 -18.99
N ILE A 66 13.79 -2.14 -18.44
CA ILE A 66 14.40 -1.17 -17.55
C ILE A 66 15.68 -0.62 -18.16
N ASN A 67 15.71 0.69 -18.33
CA ASN A 67 16.90 1.41 -18.74
C ASN A 67 17.37 2.20 -17.53
N HIS A 68 18.50 1.80 -16.95
CA HIS A 68 19.17 2.62 -15.95
C HIS A 68 20.29 3.38 -16.66
N VAL A 69 20.38 4.67 -16.40
CA VAL A 69 21.46 5.50 -16.96
C VAL A 69 22.38 5.88 -15.82
N THR A 70 23.63 5.50 -15.99
CA THR A 70 24.77 6.06 -15.26
C THR A 70 25.39 7.07 -16.21
N THR A 71 25.35 8.36 -15.88
CA THR A 71 25.97 9.41 -16.71
C THR A 71 27.50 9.28 -16.70
N ALA A 72 28.02 8.46 -17.61
CA ALA A 72 29.30 8.69 -18.27
C ALA A 72 29.01 9.20 -19.71
N PRO A 73 29.90 9.99 -20.32
CA PRO A 73 29.56 11.13 -21.19
C PRO A 73 28.77 10.74 -22.45
N GLY A 74 27.67 11.47 -22.73
CA GLY A 74 26.97 11.42 -24.02
C GLY A 74 25.45 11.65 -23.94
N GLU A 75 25.05 12.90 -24.18
CA GLU A 75 23.76 13.39 -24.72
C GLU A 75 22.42 13.35 -23.94
N HIS A 76 22.00 14.59 -23.63
CA HIS A 76 20.67 15.24 -23.73
C HIS A 76 19.39 14.60 -23.14
N ILE A 77 18.93 15.20 -22.03
CA ILE A 77 17.50 15.35 -21.72
C ILE A 77 17.21 16.85 -21.57
N VAL A 78 16.26 17.35 -22.35
CA VAL A 78 15.65 18.67 -22.20
C VAL A 78 14.80 18.65 -20.93
N ALA A 79 15.37 19.04 -19.80
CA ALA A 79 14.62 19.27 -18.57
C ALA A 79 14.02 20.68 -18.63
N PHE A 80 12.70 20.79 -18.65
CA PHE A 80 12.03 22.01 -18.24
C PHE A 80 12.39 22.25 -16.76
N LEU A 81 13.27 23.22 -16.55
CA LEU A 81 13.72 23.71 -15.27
C LEU A 81 12.51 24.16 -14.43
N VAL A 82 12.13 23.36 -13.43
CA VAL A 82 11.74 23.95 -12.14
C VAL A 82 13.05 24.36 -11.48
N ARG A 83 13.39 25.65 -11.58
CA ARG A 83 14.56 26.25 -10.95
C ARG A 83 14.55 25.96 -9.44
N SER A 84 15.37 25.00 -9.02
CA SER A 84 16.14 25.14 -7.78
C SER A 84 17.61 25.17 -8.19
N PRO A 85 18.25 26.36 -8.23
CA PRO A 85 19.66 26.44 -8.51
C PRO A 85 20.39 25.92 -7.27
N THR A 86 20.89 24.68 -7.32
CA THR A 86 22.27 24.26 -6.89
C THR A 86 22.42 22.84 -6.32
N ARG A 87 21.39 22.02 -6.08
CA ARG A 87 21.62 20.73 -5.36
C ARG A 87 20.72 19.57 -5.79
N SER A 88 21.31 18.50 -6.34
CA SER A 88 20.65 17.20 -6.56
C SER A 88 20.89 16.24 -5.38
N TYR A 89 19.83 15.59 -4.91
CA TYR A 89 19.90 14.47 -3.96
C TYR A 89 20.02 13.15 -4.74
N GLY A 90 20.94 12.24 -4.36
CA GLY A 90 20.97 10.89 -4.95
C GLY A 90 22.20 10.02 -4.64
N PHE A 91 22.34 8.93 -5.41
CA PHE A 91 23.43 7.95 -5.34
C PHE A 91 24.16 7.85 -6.71
N HIS A 92 25.35 7.26 -6.78
CA HIS A 92 26.12 7.03 -8.02
C HIS A 92 26.64 5.59 -8.12
N TYR A 93 27.06 5.16 -9.31
CA TYR A 93 27.56 3.81 -9.62
C TYR A 93 29.08 3.70 -9.44
N GLU A 94 29.57 2.50 -9.12
CA GLU A 94 31.00 2.16 -9.10
C GLU A 94 31.23 0.92 -10.02
N SER A 95 32.15 1.03 -10.97
CA SER A 95 32.31 0.17 -12.16
C SER A 95 32.52 -1.33 -11.94
N SER A 96 32.09 -2.15 -12.92
CA SER A 96 32.64 -3.48 -13.26
C SER A 96 33.52 -3.37 -14.53
N PRO A 97 34.62 -4.15 -14.69
CA PRO A 97 35.63 -3.88 -15.69
C PRO A 97 35.22 -4.44 -17.06
N ILE A 98 34.55 -3.64 -17.89
CA ILE A 98 34.64 -3.64 -19.38
C ILE A 98 33.92 -2.36 -19.83
N ALA A 99 34.66 -1.37 -20.33
CA ALA A 99 34.10 -0.27 -21.09
C ALA A 99 35.09 0.17 -22.17
N HIS A 100 34.69 -0.02 -23.43
CA HIS A 100 35.40 0.52 -24.59
C HIS A 100 35.39 2.05 -24.56
N LYS A 101 36.56 2.65 -24.79
CA LYS A 101 36.76 4.10 -24.83
C LYS A 101 36.19 4.69 -26.12
N VAL A 102 35.28 5.65 -25.99
CA VAL A 102 35.01 6.67 -27.02
C VAL A 102 35.03 8.04 -26.34
N LYS A 103 35.74 9.00 -26.94
CA LYS A 103 35.92 10.37 -26.43
C LYS A 103 34.95 11.33 -27.13
N THR A 104 34.17 12.10 -26.37
CA THR A 104 33.52 13.36 -26.81
C THR A 104 33.19 14.29 -25.62
N ALA A 105 33.01 15.59 -25.87
CA ALA A 105 33.32 16.68 -24.95
C ALA A 105 32.12 17.37 -24.21
N HIS A 106 32.24 17.43 -22.87
CA HIS A 106 32.03 18.53 -21.90
C HIS A 106 30.73 19.37 -21.89
N SER A 107 29.82 18.98 -20.98
CA SER A 107 28.85 19.81 -20.25
C SER A 107 28.76 19.28 -18.79
N LYS A 108 28.53 20.13 -17.78
CA LYS A 108 28.64 19.81 -16.33
C LYS A 108 27.73 18.63 -15.93
N GLN A 109 28.38 17.52 -15.61
CA GLN A 109 27.89 16.19 -15.26
C GLN A 109 27.11 16.18 -13.93
N THR A 110 25.94 15.54 -13.87
CA THR A 110 25.32 15.14 -12.59
C THR A 110 25.55 13.65 -12.37
N ASP A 111 26.38 13.29 -11.39
CA ASP A 111 26.65 11.90 -10.94
C ASP A 111 25.44 11.32 -10.17
N THR A 112 24.25 11.37 -10.75
CA THR A 112 23.01 10.99 -10.06
C THR A 112 22.37 9.81 -10.76
N PHE A 113 22.20 8.72 -10.01
CA PHE A 113 21.50 7.52 -10.42
C PHE A 113 20.03 7.80 -10.66
N TYR A 114 19.53 7.35 -11.81
CA TYR A 114 18.12 7.24 -12.12
C TYR A 114 17.89 6.01 -13.01
N PHE A 115 16.65 5.55 -13.04
CA PHE A 115 16.17 4.52 -13.94
C PHE A 115 14.82 4.88 -14.53
N LEU A 116 14.57 4.32 -15.70
CA LEU A 116 13.31 4.37 -16.43
C LEU A 116 12.78 2.95 -16.59
N VAL A 117 11.50 2.76 -16.31
CA VAL A 117 10.75 1.60 -16.79
C VAL A 117 10.02 2.04 -18.04
N LYS A 118 10.25 1.31 -19.14
CA LYS A 118 9.64 1.57 -20.43
C LYS A 118 8.76 0.42 -20.87
N ARG A 119 7.66 0.74 -21.53
CA ARG A 119 6.87 -0.21 -22.30
C ARG A 119 7.63 -0.54 -23.57
N LYS A 120 7.92 -1.81 -23.82
CA LYS A 120 8.76 -2.22 -24.96
C LYS A 120 8.11 -1.92 -26.31
N SER A 121 6.80 -2.14 -26.41
CA SER A 121 6.02 -1.96 -27.65
C SER A 121 6.00 -0.51 -28.15
N SER A 122 5.82 0.47 -27.27
CA SER A 122 5.72 1.89 -27.60
C SER A 122 6.96 2.71 -27.25
N GLN A 123 7.94 2.12 -26.57
CA GLN A 123 9.10 2.80 -25.98
C GLN A 123 8.76 3.93 -24.99
N ARG A 124 7.49 4.04 -24.55
CA ARG A 124 7.03 5.04 -23.59
C ARG A 124 7.61 4.75 -22.20
N ALA A 125 8.13 5.79 -21.56
CA ALA A 125 8.48 5.72 -20.14
C ALA A 125 7.20 5.72 -19.29
N ILE A 126 6.99 4.64 -18.53
CA ILE A 126 5.86 4.51 -17.61
C ILE A 126 6.24 4.91 -16.17
N PHE A 127 7.54 4.92 -15.87
CA PHE A 127 8.10 5.33 -14.58
C PHE A 127 9.50 5.89 -14.84
N ASP A 128 9.67 7.20 -14.73
CA ASP A 128 10.94 7.90 -14.97
C ASP A 128 11.40 8.66 -13.72
N THR A 129 12.47 8.17 -13.10
CA THR A 129 13.05 8.75 -11.88
C THR A 129 14.08 9.85 -12.14
N SER A 130 14.25 10.30 -13.38
CA SER A 130 15.23 11.34 -13.77
C SER A 130 14.98 12.69 -13.11
N ILE A 131 13.77 12.93 -12.60
CA ILE A 131 13.44 14.07 -11.73
C ILE A 131 14.34 14.13 -10.48
N GLY A 132 14.93 13.00 -10.08
CA GLY A 132 15.81 12.88 -8.92
C GLY A 132 15.04 12.74 -7.61
N GLY A 133 15.69 13.06 -6.50
CA GLY A 133 15.05 13.03 -5.18
C GLY A 133 15.06 11.65 -4.52
N LEU A 134 15.90 10.72 -4.98
CA LEU A 134 16.17 9.47 -4.26
C LEU A 134 16.89 9.79 -2.94
N ILE A 135 16.21 9.52 -1.82
CA ILE A 135 16.77 9.61 -0.48
C ILE A 135 16.61 8.23 0.16
N PHE A 136 17.66 7.74 0.81
CA PHE A 136 17.64 6.45 1.47
C PHE A 136 18.38 6.52 2.80
N SER A 137 17.62 6.56 3.89
CA SER A 137 18.13 6.55 5.26
C SER A 137 17.38 5.50 6.09
N ASP A 138 17.75 5.35 7.35
CA ASP A 138 17.12 4.34 8.21
C ASP A 138 15.61 4.55 8.40
N LYS A 139 15.18 5.80 8.60
CA LYS A 139 13.79 6.16 8.93
C LYS A 139 13.14 7.14 7.95
N PHE A 140 13.73 7.31 6.78
CA PHE A 140 13.19 8.15 5.72
C PHE A 140 13.71 7.70 4.36
N LEU A 141 12.80 7.20 3.54
CA LEU A 141 13.06 6.81 2.15
C LEU A 141 12.16 7.66 1.25
N GLN A 142 12.71 8.09 0.10
CA GLN A 142 11.97 8.83 -0.91
C GLN A 142 12.37 8.36 -2.31
N ILE A 143 11.39 8.26 -3.20
CA ILE A 143 11.59 8.15 -4.64
C ILE A 143 10.54 8.99 -5.36
N ALA A 144 10.93 9.67 -6.44
CA ALA A 144 10.03 10.46 -7.26
C ALA A 144 10.10 9.99 -8.71
N THR A 145 8.98 10.12 -9.44
CA THR A 145 8.85 9.70 -10.82
C THR A 145 7.99 10.66 -11.63
N TYR A 146 8.32 10.88 -12.89
CA TYR A 146 7.36 11.33 -13.89
C TYR A 146 6.46 10.17 -14.31
N LEU A 147 5.22 10.49 -14.67
CA LEU A 147 4.20 9.54 -15.12
C LEU A 147 3.81 9.81 -16.57
N PRO A 148 3.37 8.79 -17.33
CA PRO A 148 3.01 8.96 -18.75
C PRO A 148 1.70 9.71 -18.97
N SER A 149 0.85 9.84 -17.95
CA SER A 149 -0.42 10.58 -17.98
C SER A 149 -0.85 10.96 -16.56
N ASN A 150 -1.92 11.76 -16.46
CA ASN A 150 -2.59 12.13 -15.20
C ASN A 150 -3.77 11.19 -14.84
N ALA A 151 -4.00 10.14 -15.62
CA ALA A 151 -5.11 9.21 -15.41
C ALA A 151 -4.70 8.09 -14.45
N LEU A 152 -4.38 8.47 -13.20
CA LEU A 152 -4.00 7.56 -12.12
C LEU A 152 -5.21 7.20 -11.24
N TYR A 153 -5.31 5.91 -10.92
CA TYR A 153 -6.36 5.31 -10.10
C TYR A 153 -5.75 4.39 -9.04
N GLY A 154 -6.36 4.33 -7.85
CA GLY A 154 -5.88 3.50 -6.75
C GLY A 154 -5.31 4.32 -5.60
N PHE A 155 -4.36 3.75 -4.87
CA PHE A 155 -4.00 4.07 -3.49
C PHE A 155 -5.16 3.88 -2.51
N GLY A 156 -4.84 3.76 -1.24
CA GLY A 156 -5.84 3.68 -0.18
C GLY A 156 -5.26 3.18 1.14
N GLU A 157 -6.05 3.15 2.20
CA GLU A 157 -7.44 3.61 2.23
C GLU A 157 -7.54 5.08 2.62
N ASN A 158 -8.18 5.88 1.75
CA ASN A 158 -8.44 7.30 1.92
C ASN A 158 -9.80 7.63 1.26
N SER A 159 -10.41 8.76 1.63
CA SER A 159 -11.64 9.25 0.98
C SER A 159 -11.31 10.09 -0.26
N HIS A 160 -11.17 9.45 -1.42
CA HIS A 160 -10.97 10.17 -2.69
C HIS A 160 -12.28 10.80 -3.19
N GLN A 161 -12.24 12.09 -3.56
CA GLN A 161 -13.42 12.81 -4.09
C GLN A 161 -13.80 12.35 -5.51
N SER A 162 -12.84 11.81 -6.25
CA SER A 162 -13.00 11.25 -7.59
C SER A 162 -12.17 9.98 -7.70
N LEU A 163 -12.58 9.07 -8.60
CA LEU A 163 -11.83 7.84 -8.85
C LEU A 163 -10.42 8.13 -9.42
N GLN A 164 -10.34 9.10 -10.34
CA GLN A 164 -9.07 9.61 -10.87
C GLN A 164 -8.46 10.62 -9.89
N HIS A 165 -7.16 10.52 -9.64
CA HIS A 165 -6.42 11.49 -8.83
C HIS A 165 -6.26 12.85 -9.54
N ASP A 166 -6.26 13.92 -8.74
CA ASP A 166 -6.01 15.30 -9.20
C ASP A 166 -4.49 15.59 -9.22
N PHE A 167 -4.00 16.00 -10.39
CA PHE A 167 -2.61 16.42 -10.64
C PHE A 167 -2.47 17.93 -10.89
N SER A 168 -3.55 18.71 -10.76
CA SER A 168 -3.51 20.17 -10.95
C SER A 168 -2.76 20.90 -9.83
N ARG A 169 -2.57 20.23 -8.68
CA ARG A 169 -1.95 20.75 -7.47
C ARG A 169 -1.18 19.65 -6.75
N TYR A 170 -0.34 20.06 -5.80
CA TYR A 170 0.30 19.12 -4.88
C TYR A 170 -0.71 18.58 -3.88
N THR A 171 -0.93 17.27 -3.88
CA THR A 171 -1.83 16.61 -2.93
C THR A 171 -1.12 15.42 -2.32
N THR A 172 -1.04 15.38 -0.98
CA THR A 172 -0.39 14.29 -0.24
C THR A 172 -1.44 13.41 0.44
N TRP A 173 -1.34 12.11 0.23
CA TRP A 173 -2.20 11.09 0.80
C TRP A 173 -1.41 10.23 1.77
N GLY A 174 -1.74 10.34 3.06
CA GLY A 174 -1.13 9.52 4.10
C GLY A 174 -1.69 8.10 4.06
N MET A 175 -0.84 7.12 4.37
CA MET A 175 -1.18 5.70 4.40
C MET A 175 -0.58 5.04 5.62
N PHE A 176 -1.43 4.78 6.61
CA PHE A 176 -1.13 4.00 7.80
C PHE A 176 -2.46 3.57 8.43
N ALA A 177 -2.62 2.30 8.79
CA ALA A 177 -3.90 1.80 9.28
C ALA A 177 -4.37 2.58 10.53
N ARG A 178 -5.55 3.18 10.46
CA ARG A 178 -6.10 4.06 11.48
C ARG A 178 -7.63 3.96 11.52
N ASP A 179 -8.16 3.83 12.73
CA ASP A 179 -9.59 3.99 12.97
C ASP A 179 -9.96 5.48 12.89
N GLU A 180 -10.55 5.86 11.76
CA GLU A 180 -11.08 7.19 11.47
C GLU A 180 -12.26 7.04 10.51
N HIS A 181 -13.31 7.84 10.70
CA HIS A 181 -14.46 7.81 9.81
C HIS A 181 -14.12 8.49 8.47
N PRO A 182 -14.66 8.01 7.34
CA PRO A 182 -14.44 8.64 6.05
C PRO A 182 -15.11 10.02 5.99
N HIS A 183 -14.38 11.00 5.47
CA HIS A 183 -14.87 12.37 5.27
C HIS A 183 -15.08 12.61 3.76
N TYR A 184 -16.32 12.89 3.37
CA TYR A 184 -16.70 13.02 1.95
C TYR A 184 -17.16 14.43 1.54
N SER A 185 -17.40 15.32 2.51
CA SER A 185 -17.93 16.67 2.24
C SER A 185 -16.90 17.62 1.63
N ALA A 186 -15.61 17.38 1.87
CA ALA A 186 -14.50 18.17 1.35
C ALA A 186 -13.27 17.29 1.13
N LEU A 187 -12.23 17.83 0.50
CA LEU A 187 -10.96 17.14 0.34
C LEU A 187 -10.38 16.82 1.72
N ASN A 188 -10.27 15.54 2.04
CA ASN A 188 -9.64 15.06 3.25
C ASN A 188 -8.69 13.92 2.87
N THR A 189 -7.41 14.09 3.18
CA THR A 189 -6.35 13.14 2.81
C THR A 189 -5.89 12.27 3.97
N ASN A 190 -6.69 12.19 5.04
CA ASN A 190 -6.45 11.32 6.18
C ASN A 190 -6.39 9.85 5.75
N ASN A 191 -5.43 9.13 6.33
CA ASN A 191 -5.37 7.68 6.30
C ASN A 191 -6.54 7.07 7.09
N LEU A 192 -7.09 5.97 6.57
CA LEU A 192 -8.20 5.20 7.14
C LEU A 192 -7.75 3.77 7.49
N TYR A 193 -8.65 2.80 7.39
CA TYR A 193 -8.50 1.45 7.96
C TYR A 193 -7.43 0.62 7.25
N GLY A 194 -7.46 0.59 5.91
CA GLY A 194 -6.53 -0.18 5.07
C GLY A 194 -5.30 0.59 4.61
N VAL A 195 -4.30 -0.15 4.12
CA VAL A 195 -3.09 0.39 3.46
C VAL A 195 -2.84 -0.39 2.17
N HIS A 196 -3.07 0.28 1.04
CA HIS A 196 -3.06 -0.28 -0.31
C HIS A 196 -2.15 0.57 -1.22
N PRO A 197 -0.82 0.37 -1.15
CA PRO A 197 0.13 1.12 -1.97
C PRO A 197 0.22 0.53 -3.39
N PHE A 198 -0.92 0.48 -4.08
CA PHE A 198 -1.08 0.04 -5.47
C PHE A 198 -1.79 1.11 -6.27
N TYR A 199 -1.31 1.40 -7.48
CA TYR A 199 -2.02 2.25 -8.42
C TYR A 199 -1.98 1.68 -9.83
N MET A 200 -2.89 2.16 -10.66
CA MET A 200 -2.97 1.89 -12.10
C MET A 200 -3.03 3.22 -12.86
N ILE A 201 -2.39 3.27 -14.02
CA ILE A 201 -2.45 4.44 -14.91
C ILE A 201 -2.97 4.00 -16.28
N MET A 202 -3.92 4.78 -16.82
CA MET A 202 -4.27 4.75 -18.24
C MET A 202 -3.29 5.60 -19.03
N GLU A 203 -2.56 5.00 -19.95
CA GLU A 203 -1.60 5.66 -20.83
C GLU A 203 -2.31 6.38 -21.99
N PRO A 204 -1.67 7.38 -22.63
CA PRO A 204 -2.30 8.16 -23.69
C PRO A 204 -2.73 7.38 -24.94
N ASP A 205 -2.18 6.20 -25.19
CA ASP A 205 -2.56 5.31 -26.30
C ASP A 205 -3.60 4.25 -25.91
N GLY A 206 -4.20 4.36 -24.72
CA GLY A 206 -5.21 3.43 -24.22
C GLY A 206 -4.64 2.16 -23.57
N CYS A 207 -3.32 1.96 -23.57
CA CYS A 207 -2.70 0.94 -22.72
C CYS A 207 -2.81 1.32 -21.25
N ALA A 208 -2.63 0.34 -20.36
CA ALA A 208 -2.61 0.52 -18.92
C ALA A 208 -1.41 -0.21 -18.32
N HIS A 209 -0.90 0.33 -17.21
CA HIS A 209 0.05 -0.37 -16.36
C HIS A 209 -0.32 -0.16 -14.89
N GLY A 210 0.13 -1.08 -14.03
CA GLY A 210 0.00 -0.97 -12.58
C GLY A 210 1.34 -0.97 -11.89
N VAL A 211 1.39 -0.36 -10.70
CA VAL A 211 2.56 -0.40 -9.82
C VAL A 211 2.10 -0.70 -8.39
N PHE A 212 2.71 -1.72 -7.78
CA PHE A 212 2.55 -2.05 -6.37
C PHE A 212 3.86 -1.78 -5.62
N ILE A 213 3.78 -1.11 -4.48
CA ILE A 213 4.92 -0.83 -3.60
C ILE A 213 4.82 -1.73 -2.37
N HIS A 214 5.69 -2.73 -2.27
CA HIS A 214 5.66 -3.71 -1.20
C HIS A 214 6.36 -3.15 0.07
N ASN A 215 5.63 -2.33 0.82
CA ASN A 215 6.08 -1.75 2.09
C ASN A 215 4.88 -1.53 3.04
N THR A 216 5.07 -1.82 4.33
CA THR A 216 4.02 -1.73 5.37
C THR A 216 4.34 -0.72 6.48
N ASN A 217 5.42 0.06 6.35
CA ASN A 217 5.69 1.17 7.26
C ASN A 217 4.70 2.30 6.97
N ALA A 218 4.57 3.26 7.89
CA ALA A 218 3.83 4.48 7.60
C ALA A 218 4.44 5.16 6.37
N GLN A 219 3.58 5.53 5.43
CA GLN A 219 3.98 5.97 4.11
C GLN A 219 3.02 7.00 3.58
N GLU A 220 3.45 7.71 2.55
CA GLU A 220 2.61 8.67 1.86
C GLU A 220 2.99 8.74 0.38
N ILE A 221 2.06 9.22 -0.41
CA ILE A 221 2.31 9.64 -1.79
C ILE A 221 1.90 11.08 -1.99
N THR A 222 2.64 11.81 -2.80
CA THR A 222 2.27 13.14 -3.27
C THR A 222 2.11 13.12 -4.78
N THR A 223 0.94 13.49 -5.28
CA THR A 223 0.73 13.82 -6.70
C THR A 223 1.13 15.27 -6.94
N ALA A 224 1.69 15.56 -8.12
CA ALA A 224 2.17 16.90 -8.47
C ALA A 224 1.97 17.20 -9.97
N PRO A 225 1.80 18.48 -10.38
CA PRO A 225 1.79 18.86 -11.79
C PRO A 225 3.06 18.38 -12.51
N GLY A 226 2.93 17.93 -13.77
CA GLY A 226 4.06 17.35 -14.49
C GLY A 226 3.71 16.22 -15.47
N PRO A 227 2.75 15.32 -15.18
CA PRO A 227 2.35 14.76 -13.87
C PRO A 227 3.49 13.97 -13.19
N ALA A 228 3.66 14.13 -11.89
CA ALA A 228 4.68 13.44 -11.11
C ALA A 228 4.09 12.82 -9.82
N LEU A 229 4.74 11.76 -9.36
CA LEU A 229 4.43 11.05 -8.11
C LEU A 229 5.67 10.99 -7.23
N ILE A 230 5.53 11.36 -5.97
CA ILE A 230 6.58 11.25 -4.96
C ILE A 230 6.10 10.27 -3.90
N TYR A 231 6.84 9.20 -3.67
CA TYR A 231 6.59 8.25 -2.60
C TYR A 231 7.57 8.47 -1.46
N ARG A 232 7.05 8.50 -0.23
CA ARG A 232 7.85 8.60 1.01
C ARG A 232 7.41 7.55 2.01
N THR A 233 8.36 6.98 2.74
CA THR A 233 8.07 6.03 3.84
C THR A 233 9.09 6.15 4.95
N ILE A 234 8.68 5.79 6.18
CA ILE A 234 9.51 5.90 7.38
C ILE A 234 10.35 4.65 7.67
N GLY A 235 10.45 3.70 6.75
CA GLY A 235 11.24 2.49 6.96
C GLY A 235 11.15 1.46 5.83
N GLY A 236 11.75 0.30 6.08
CA GLY A 236 11.80 -0.80 5.12
C GLY A 236 12.73 -0.52 3.93
N ASN A 237 12.37 -1.07 2.77
CA ASN A 237 13.06 -0.92 1.49
C ASN A 237 12.08 -0.39 0.42
N ILE A 238 12.59 0.06 -0.73
CA ILE A 238 11.75 0.40 -1.90
C ILE A 238 11.66 -0.85 -2.77
N ASP A 239 10.56 -1.59 -2.70
CA ASP A 239 10.32 -2.83 -3.44
C ASP A 239 9.10 -2.66 -4.36
N LEU A 240 9.33 -2.43 -5.65
CA LEU A 240 8.33 -2.05 -6.64
C LEU A 240 8.02 -3.22 -7.58
N PHE A 241 6.74 -3.45 -7.87
CA PHE A 241 6.26 -4.43 -8.84
C PHE A 241 5.47 -3.70 -9.93
N PHE A 242 5.90 -3.85 -11.18
CA PHE A 242 5.28 -3.23 -12.34
C PHE A 242 4.53 -4.27 -13.16
N PHE A 243 3.27 -3.98 -13.46
CA PHE A 243 2.34 -4.84 -14.20
C PHE A 243 2.08 -4.25 -15.60
N PRO A 244 2.48 -4.92 -16.69
CA PRO A 244 2.42 -4.36 -18.04
C PRO A 244 1.04 -4.14 -18.66
N GLY A 245 -0.04 -4.72 -18.12
CA GLY A 245 -1.35 -4.73 -18.81
C GLY A 245 -1.29 -5.60 -20.09
N PRO A 246 -1.73 -5.11 -21.27
CA PRO A 246 -2.02 -3.72 -21.62
C PRO A 246 -3.41 -3.19 -21.26
N THR A 247 -4.40 -4.01 -20.90
CA THR A 247 -5.73 -3.52 -20.48
C THR A 247 -5.82 -3.34 -18.96
N PRO A 248 -6.73 -2.49 -18.43
CA PRO A 248 -6.96 -2.39 -16.98
C PRO A 248 -7.28 -3.72 -16.31
N GLU A 249 -8.09 -4.55 -16.96
CA GLU A 249 -8.46 -5.89 -16.50
C GLU A 249 -7.22 -6.78 -16.35
N GLU A 250 -6.33 -6.79 -17.36
CA GLU A 250 -5.09 -7.56 -17.30
C GLU A 250 -4.14 -7.03 -16.22
N VAL A 251 -4.07 -5.72 -15.99
CA VAL A 251 -3.29 -5.16 -14.88
C VAL A 251 -3.76 -5.74 -13.55
N ILE A 252 -5.08 -5.78 -13.31
CA ILE A 252 -5.65 -6.35 -12.07
C ILE A 252 -5.40 -7.86 -11.99
N GLN A 253 -5.57 -8.62 -13.09
CA GLN A 253 -5.26 -10.05 -13.11
C GLN A 253 -3.79 -10.33 -12.75
N GLN A 254 -2.87 -9.50 -13.26
CA GLN A 254 -1.44 -9.60 -12.98
C GLN A 254 -1.12 -9.23 -11.52
N TYR A 255 -1.78 -8.21 -10.98
CA TYR A 255 -1.68 -7.84 -9.57
C TYR A 255 -2.17 -8.98 -8.66
N LEU A 256 -3.33 -9.56 -8.95
CA LEU A 256 -3.90 -10.68 -8.18
C LEU A 256 -3.07 -11.97 -8.30
N ALA A 257 -2.37 -12.19 -9.41
CA ALA A 257 -1.41 -13.29 -9.52
C ALA A 257 -0.19 -13.08 -8.58
N LEU A 258 0.20 -11.82 -8.33
CA LEU A 258 1.25 -11.51 -7.37
C LEU A 258 0.77 -11.68 -5.92
N ILE A 259 -0.37 -11.04 -5.57
CA ILE A 259 -0.81 -10.91 -4.17
C ILE A 259 -1.78 -11.99 -3.68
N GLY A 260 -2.36 -12.76 -4.60
CA GLY A 260 -3.41 -13.73 -4.30
C GLY A 260 -4.78 -13.28 -4.82
N LYS A 261 -5.60 -14.26 -5.23
CA LYS A 261 -6.96 -14.01 -5.71
C LYS A 261 -7.90 -13.78 -4.53
N PRO A 262 -8.99 -13.01 -4.72
CA PRO A 262 -10.04 -12.88 -3.72
C PRO A 262 -10.60 -14.24 -3.33
N VAL A 263 -11.04 -14.36 -2.08
CA VAL A 263 -11.78 -15.55 -1.62
C VAL A 263 -13.09 -15.67 -2.41
N MET A 264 -13.48 -16.89 -2.76
CA MET A 264 -14.80 -17.14 -3.35
C MET A 264 -15.85 -16.98 -2.24
N PRO A 265 -16.75 -15.99 -2.31
CA PRO A 265 -17.77 -15.82 -1.28
C PRO A 265 -18.78 -16.98 -1.34
N ALA A 266 -19.35 -17.34 -0.18
CA ALA A 266 -20.51 -18.21 -0.14
C ALA A 266 -21.70 -17.52 -0.83
N TYR A 267 -22.55 -18.27 -1.53
CA TYR A 267 -23.63 -17.69 -2.34
C TYR A 267 -24.56 -16.75 -1.54
N TRP A 268 -24.89 -17.14 -0.30
CA TRP A 268 -25.74 -16.33 0.59
C TRP A 268 -25.12 -14.96 0.95
N ALA A 269 -23.80 -14.80 0.88
CA ALA A 269 -23.15 -13.52 1.20
C ALA A 269 -23.48 -12.42 0.17
N LEU A 270 -23.99 -12.79 -1.00
CA LEU A 270 -24.48 -11.88 -2.05
C LEU A 270 -25.90 -11.35 -1.76
N GLY A 271 -26.61 -11.94 -0.79
CA GLY A 271 -27.94 -11.50 -0.38
C GLY A 271 -27.90 -10.25 0.50
N PHE A 272 -29.03 -9.55 0.59
CA PHE A 272 -29.16 -8.37 1.43
C PHE A 272 -28.95 -8.70 2.92
N GLN A 273 -28.20 -7.85 3.62
CA GLN A 273 -27.85 -8.02 5.02
C GLN A 273 -28.38 -6.85 5.84
N LEU A 274 -28.98 -7.14 6.99
CA LEU A 274 -29.48 -6.11 7.91
C LEU A 274 -28.59 -6.05 9.15
N SER A 275 -28.05 -4.86 9.40
CA SER A 275 -27.17 -4.57 10.54
C SER A 275 -27.49 -3.21 11.13
N ARG A 276 -27.15 -3.01 12.39
CA ARG A 276 -26.99 -1.70 13.03
C ARG A 276 -26.14 -1.85 14.28
N TRP A 277 -25.43 -0.78 14.62
CA TRP A 277 -24.97 -0.59 15.98
C TRP A 277 -26.16 -0.24 16.89
N MET A 278 -26.25 -0.92 18.04
CA MET A 278 -27.26 -0.72 19.08
C MET A 278 -28.69 -1.08 18.62
N TYR A 279 -28.96 -2.38 18.50
CA TYR A 279 -30.35 -2.89 18.53
C TYR A 279 -30.99 -2.72 19.92
N ASN A 280 -30.18 -2.60 20.98
CA ASN A 280 -30.53 -2.46 22.40
C ASN A 280 -30.81 -3.78 23.11
N ASP A 281 -31.64 -4.66 22.52
CA ASP A 281 -31.95 -6.00 23.04
C ASP A 281 -32.45 -6.94 21.93
N LEU A 282 -32.59 -8.23 22.26
CA LEU A 282 -33.04 -9.25 21.32
C LEU A 282 -34.49 -9.06 20.84
N PHE A 283 -35.34 -8.44 21.66
CA PHE A 283 -36.73 -8.19 21.27
C PHE A 283 -36.78 -7.19 20.12
N GLU A 284 -36.05 -6.08 20.23
CA GLU A 284 -35.98 -5.06 19.20
C GLU A 284 -35.34 -5.59 17.90
N MET A 285 -34.28 -6.41 18.02
CA MET A 285 -33.69 -7.11 16.88
C MET A 285 -34.73 -7.99 16.15
N LYS A 286 -35.47 -8.83 16.89
CA LYS A 286 -36.55 -9.67 16.33
C LYS A 286 -37.65 -8.84 15.66
N ARG A 287 -38.08 -7.76 16.31
CA ARG A 287 -39.12 -6.86 15.79
C ARG A 287 -38.70 -6.20 14.47
N ILE A 288 -37.45 -5.74 14.39
CA ILE A 288 -36.91 -5.12 13.17
C ILE A 288 -36.78 -6.13 12.03
N VAL A 289 -36.34 -7.36 12.30
CA VAL A 289 -36.27 -8.41 11.27
C VAL A 289 -37.68 -8.76 10.78
N ALA A 290 -38.61 -9.00 11.71
CA ALA A 290 -39.98 -9.37 11.39
C ALA A 290 -40.69 -8.32 10.52
N ARG A 291 -40.56 -7.02 10.83
CA ARG A 291 -41.18 -5.97 9.99
C ARG A 291 -40.62 -5.91 8.58
N ASN A 292 -39.33 -6.19 8.37
CA ASN A 292 -38.72 -6.21 7.03
C ASN A 292 -39.24 -7.41 6.23
N MET A 293 -39.34 -8.58 6.87
CA MET A 293 -39.92 -9.77 6.26
C MET A 293 -41.40 -9.56 5.90
N GLN A 294 -42.18 -8.95 6.80
CA GLN A 294 -43.60 -8.60 6.54
C GLN A 294 -43.76 -7.60 5.40
N ALA A 295 -42.81 -6.68 5.24
CA ALA A 295 -42.79 -5.74 4.12
C ALA A 295 -42.35 -6.37 2.78
N GLY A 296 -42.01 -7.67 2.76
CA GLY A 296 -41.57 -8.37 1.56
C GLY A 296 -40.15 -8.03 1.11
N ILE A 297 -39.31 -7.46 1.98
CA ILE A 297 -37.91 -7.15 1.68
C ILE A 297 -37.11 -8.46 1.66
N PRO A 298 -36.45 -8.83 0.56
CA PRO A 298 -35.57 -9.99 0.53
C PRO A 298 -34.43 -9.79 1.54
N LEU A 299 -34.33 -10.67 2.53
CA LEU A 299 -33.35 -10.56 3.61
C LEU A 299 -32.68 -11.92 3.82
N GLU A 300 -31.37 -11.98 3.59
CA GLU A 300 -30.60 -13.22 3.67
C GLU A 300 -29.87 -13.32 5.02
N THR A 301 -29.35 -12.21 5.54
CA THR A 301 -28.47 -12.22 6.72
C THR A 301 -28.88 -11.17 7.76
N VAL A 302 -28.90 -11.58 9.03
CA VAL A 302 -29.04 -10.67 10.17
C VAL A 302 -27.71 -10.56 10.91
N VAL A 303 -27.22 -9.35 11.05
CA VAL A 303 -25.94 -9.06 11.71
C VAL A 303 -26.20 -8.58 13.13
N ALA A 304 -25.49 -9.15 14.11
CA ALA A 304 -25.48 -8.66 15.49
C ALA A 304 -24.17 -7.91 15.76
N ASP A 305 -24.30 -6.66 16.17
CA ASP A 305 -23.20 -5.79 16.60
C ASP A 305 -22.88 -6.02 18.09
N ILE A 306 -21.88 -5.33 18.65
CA ILE A 306 -21.27 -5.59 19.96
C ILE A 306 -22.26 -5.60 21.14
N ASP A 307 -23.46 -5.05 20.98
CA ASP A 307 -24.48 -5.01 22.02
C ASP A 307 -25.06 -6.38 22.39
N TYR A 308 -24.85 -7.42 21.57
CA TYR A 308 -25.19 -8.79 21.97
C TYR A 308 -24.32 -9.35 23.10
N MET A 309 -23.12 -8.79 23.29
CA MET A 309 -22.11 -9.28 24.21
C MET A 309 -22.36 -8.81 25.66
N ASP A 310 -21.89 -9.58 26.64
CA ASP A 310 -21.85 -9.14 28.04
C ASP A 310 -20.75 -8.10 28.23
N ARG A 311 -21.12 -6.84 28.49
CA ARG A 311 -20.20 -5.70 28.63
C ARG A 311 -19.22 -5.56 27.44
N TYR A 312 -19.66 -5.83 26.22
CA TYR A 312 -18.83 -5.77 25.00
C TYR A 312 -17.61 -6.72 25.01
N LYS A 313 -17.68 -7.82 25.78
CA LYS A 313 -16.64 -8.84 25.81
C LYS A 313 -16.87 -9.87 24.71
N ASP A 314 -15.87 -10.08 23.85
CA ASP A 314 -15.93 -11.15 22.86
C ASP A 314 -16.25 -12.52 23.46
N PHE A 315 -16.93 -13.35 22.67
CA PHE A 315 -17.30 -14.72 23.03
C PHE A 315 -18.25 -14.82 24.25
N THR A 316 -19.07 -13.80 24.47
CA THR A 316 -20.11 -13.80 25.51
C THR A 316 -21.48 -13.42 24.93
N VAL A 317 -22.54 -13.74 25.66
CA VAL A 317 -23.90 -13.25 25.38
C VAL A 317 -24.41 -12.55 26.62
N GLY A 318 -24.82 -11.29 26.48
CA GLY A 318 -25.34 -10.47 27.55
C GLY A 318 -26.79 -10.81 27.91
N PRO A 319 -27.27 -10.41 29.11
CA PRO A 319 -28.62 -10.75 29.58
C PRO A 319 -29.75 -10.18 28.70
N LYS A 320 -29.53 -9.02 28.06
CA LYS A 320 -30.49 -8.44 27.10
C LYS A 320 -30.66 -9.26 25.81
N TYR A 321 -29.75 -10.21 25.59
CA TYR A 321 -29.71 -11.09 24.44
C TYR A 321 -29.85 -12.57 24.84
N GLU A 322 -30.40 -12.83 26.02
CA GLU A 322 -30.79 -14.18 26.42
C GLU A 322 -31.73 -14.80 25.37
N GLY A 323 -31.39 -16.02 24.92
CA GLY A 323 -32.11 -16.68 23.83
C GLY A 323 -31.64 -16.32 22.41
N LEU A 324 -30.56 -15.54 22.25
CA LEU A 324 -29.97 -15.26 20.93
C LEU A 324 -29.67 -16.55 20.14
N GLY A 325 -29.13 -17.58 20.81
CA GLY A 325 -28.85 -18.87 20.18
C GLY A 325 -30.11 -19.54 19.61
N GLU A 326 -31.24 -19.47 20.32
CA GLU A 326 -32.52 -20.00 19.81
C GLU A 326 -33.06 -19.17 18.66
N TYR A 327 -32.85 -17.85 18.70
CA TYR A 327 -33.22 -17.00 17.58
C TYR A 327 -32.37 -17.28 16.33
N VAL A 328 -31.07 -17.53 16.46
CA VAL A 328 -30.22 -17.95 15.34
C VAL A 328 -30.71 -19.26 14.72
N LYS A 329 -31.13 -20.23 15.54
CA LYS A 329 -31.77 -21.47 15.03
C LYS A 329 -33.06 -21.17 14.28
N GLN A 330 -33.88 -20.24 14.77
CA GLN A 330 -35.09 -19.80 14.09
C GLN A 330 -34.78 -19.13 12.74
N LEU A 331 -33.79 -18.24 12.66
CA LEU A 331 -33.32 -17.65 11.39
C LEU A 331 -32.91 -18.73 10.40
N HIS A 332 -32.13 -19.73 10.85
CA HIS A 332 -31.74 -20.86 10.00
C HIS A 332 -32.94 -21.68 9.51
N SER A 333 -34.00 -21.81 10.31
CA SER A 333 -35.24 -22.49 9.88
C SER A 333 -35.99 -21.76 8.77
N TRP A 334 -35.75 -20.45 8.62
CA TRP A 334 -36.24 -19.63 7.52
C TRP A 334 -35.24 -19.53 6.35
N ASN A 335 -34.22 -20.38 6.35
CA ASN A 335 -33.11 -20.36 5.39
C ASN A 335 -32.29 -19.06 5.39
N MET A 336 -32.33 -18.30 6.48
CA MET A 336 -31.51 -17.10 6.67
C MET A 336 -30.18 -17.45 7.35
N ARG A 337 -29.27 -16.47 7.42
CA ARG A 337 -27.95 -16.54 8.07
C ARG A 337 -27.81 -15.49 9.16
N SER A 338 -26.84 -15.72 10.05
CA SER A 338 -26.44 -14.74 11.05
C SER A 338 -24.95 -14.49 11.02
N ILE A 339 -24.55 -13.22 11.12
CA ILE A 339 -23.16 -12.80 11.31
C ILE A 339 -23.07 -12.11 12.67
N LEU A 340 -22.01 -12.41 13.41
CA LEU A 340 -21.68 -11.78 14.68
C LEU A 340 -20.38 -11.00 14.51
N ILE A 341 -20.34 -9.77 15.03
CA ILE A 341 -19.08 -9.03 15.16
C ILE A 341 -18.21 -9.65 16.26
N TYR A 342 -16.90 -9.52 16.08
CA TYR A 342 -15.87 -9.78 17.08
C TYR A 342 -14.78 -8.72 16.97
N ASP A 343 -14.29 -8.26 18.11
CA ASP A 343 -13.20 -7.29 18.19
C ASP A 343 -11.86 -7.98 18.52
N PRO A 344 -10.71 -7.35 18.23
CA PRO A 344 -9.41 -7.94 18.56
C PRO A 344 -8.99 -7.68 20.02
N ALA A 345 -9.60 -6.69 20.69
CA ALA A 345 -9.20 -6.25 22.03
C ALA A 345 -9.96 -7.04 23.12
N ILE A 346 -9.24 -7.87 23.87
CA ILE A 346 -9.84 -8.74 24.88
C ILE A 346 -9.78 -8.12 26.28
N GLN A 347 -10.94 -7.93 26.91
CA GLN A 347 -11.08 -7.50 28.30
C GLN A 347 -10.31 -8.41 29.27
N VAL A 348 -9.58 -7.84 30.22
CA VAL A 348 -8.58 -8.55 31.05
C VAL A 348 -9.13 -9.37 32.23
N ASP A 349 -10.46 -9.58 32.32
CA ASP A 349 -11.13 -10.02 33.56
C ASP A 349 -11.96 -11.31 33.41
N TYR A 350 -11.75 -12.11 32.37
CA TYR A 350 -12.56 -13.32 32.14
C TYR A 350 -11.82 -14.44 31.41
N GLY A 351 -12.45 -15.62 31.34
CA GLY A 351 -11.80 -16.86 30.91
C GLY A 351 -11.17 -16.83 29.50
N THR A 352 -11.68 -16.03 28.55
CA THR A 352 -11.03 -15.88 27.24
C THR A 352 -9.65 -15.24 27.38
N PHE A 353 -9.56 -14.15 28.15
CA PHE A 353 -8.28 -13.50 28.42
C PHE A 353 -7.31 -14.43 29.14
N GLU A 354 -7.78 -15.14 30.16
CA GLU A 354 -6.94 -16.10 30.91
C GLU A 354 -6.35 -17.18 29.99
N ARG A 355 -7.16 -17.72 29.07
CA ARG A 355 -6.67 -18.68 28.05
C ARG A 355 -5.69 -18.03 27.08
N GLY A 356 -5.91 -16.77 26.69
CA GLY A 356 -5.01 -16.00 25.83
C GLY A 356 -3.62 -15.80 26.47
N ILE A 357 -3.58 -15.45 27.75
CA ILE A 357 -2.32 -15.30 28.51
C ILE A 357 -1.63 -16.65 28.68
N LYS A 358 -2.35 -17.71 29.07
CA LYS A 358 -1.79 -19.06 29.24
C LYS A 358 -1.17 -19.63 27.95
N SER A 359 -1.63 -19.19 26.79
CA SER A 359 -1.14 -19.63 25.48
C SER A 359 -0.12 -18.68 24.84
N SER A 360 0.33 -17.62 25.55
CA SER A 360 1.24 -16.59 25.02
C SER A 360 0.76 -15.93 23.72
N ARG A 361 -0.56 -15.80 23.55
CA ARG A 361 -1.21 -15.21 22.36
C ARG A 361 -1.60 -13.75 22.51
N VAL A 362 -1.30 -13.15 23.66
CA VAL A 362 -1.46 -11.70 23.89
C VAL A 362 -0.14 -11.03 23.54
N LEU A 363 -0.18 -9.95 22.76
CA LEU A 363 1.00 -9.14 22.46
C LEU A 363 1.63 -8.70 23.79
N GLY A 364 2.78 -9.29 24.12
CA GLY A 364 3.60 -8.81 25.22
C GLY A 364 4.10 -7.43 24.83
N GLY A 365 3.73 -6.41 25.60
CA GLY A 365 4.38 -5.12 25.45
C GLY A 365 5.90 -5.32 25.55
N LEU A 366 6.68 -4.62 24.72
CA LEU A 366 8.05 -4.34 25.09
C LEU A 366 7.99 -3.82 26.52
N ARG A 367 8.60 -4.52 27.48
CA ARG A 367 8.90 -3.94 28.79
C ARG A 367 9.86 -2.80 28.50
N VAL A 368 9.31 -1.62 28.21
CA VAL A 368 10.04 -0.37 28.28
C VAL A 368 10.51 -0.32 29.72
N ARG A 369 11.81 -0.52 29.94
CA ARG A 369 12.41 -0.33 31.26
C ARG A 369 11.93 1.03 31.78
N ARG A 370 11.52 1.04 33.04
CA ARG A 370 10.85 2.13 33.76
C ARG A 370 11.74 3.38 33.97
N GLU A 371 12.71 3.63 33.11
CA GLU A 371 13.73 4.68 33.26
C GLU A 371 13.41 5.96 32.46
N TRP A 372 12.40 5.96 31.59
CA TRP A 372 12.02 7.15 30.79
C TRP A 372 10.78 7.91 31.33
N GLY A 373 10.41 7.67 32.59
CA GLY A 373 9.17 8.19 33.19
C GLY A 373 9.15 9.66 33.63
N ASN A 374 10.25 10.40 33.53
CA ASN A 374 10.35 11.74 34.14
C ASN A 374 10.46 12.93 33.17
N GLU A 375 10.57 12.72 31.85
CA GLU A 375 10.73 13.85 30.91
C GLU A 375 9.46 14.32 30.18
N TRP A 376 8.33 13.63 30.32
CA TRP A 376 7.09 14.01 29.63
C TRP A 376 6.10 14.86 30.45
N ARG A 377 6.50 15.36 31.62
CA ARG A 377 5.74 16.38 32.39
C ARG A 377 6.48 17.71 32.48
N ARG A 378 6.85 18.28 31.33
CA ARG A 378 7.08 19.72 31.17
C ARG A 378 7.26 20.05 29.69
N ARG A 379 6.15 20.40 29.02
CA ARG A 379 6.05 21.43 28.00
C ARG A 379 4.59 21.71 27.70
#